data_AF-A0A8X7W3W0-F1
#
_entry.id   AF-A0A8X7W3W0-F1
#
_cell.length_a   1.000
_cell.length_b   1.000
_cell.length_c   1.000
_cell.angle_alpha   90.00
_cell.angle_beta   90.00
_cell.angle_gamma   90.00
#
_symmetry.space_group_name_H-M   'P 1'
#
loop_
_entity.id
_entity.type
_entity.pdbx_description
1 polymer ?
#
loop_
_entity_poly.entity_id
_entity_poly.type
_entity_poly.pdbx_seq_one_letter_code
_entity_poly.pdbx_strand_id
1 'polypeptide(L)'
;MSEETIDESRTSIDKANEAISSLISLSHSIKSFTVKWQLIITKLDDLYSGLAALSNLDDSKHDPSLQSLISTVLTSLTDCYDLAMRCVNAAYSGGKLLMQSDLDVMAASLDRHARSLSRFVTTSPNYPSQVDLCC
;
A
#
# COMPACT_ATOMS: atom_id res chain seq x y z
N MET A 1 12.20 14.99 25.22
CA MET A 1 10.84 14.42 25.11
C MET A 1 10.59 14.19 23.63
N SER A 2 11.25 13.18 23.05
CA SER A 2 11.34 13.01 21.59
C SER A 2 11.53 11.55 21.13
N GLU A 3 11.48 10.56 22.03
CA GLU A 3 11.69 9.14 21.69
C GLU A 3 10.39 8.36 21.49
N GLU A 4 9.23 8.87 21.91
CA GLU A 4 7.97 8.11 21.92
C GLU A 4 7.30 8.02 20.53
N THR A 5 7.56 8.96 19.61
CA THR A 5 6.92 9.01 18.28
C THR A 5 7.59 8.13 17.22
N ILE A 6 8.84 7.70 17.47
CA ILE A 6 9.66 6.98 16.49
C ILE A 6 9.28 5.49 16.45
N ASP A 7 9.06 4.90 17.62
CA ASP A 7 8.71 3.48 17.75
C ASP A 7 7.33 3.15 17.15
N GLU A 8 6.36 4.05 17.36
CA GLU A 8 5.01 3.94 16.79
C GLU A 8 5.01 3.97 15.25
N SER A 9 5.92 4.76 14.68
CA SER A 9 6.09 4.96 13.24
C SER A 9 6.57 3.68 12.56
N ARG A 10 7.65 3.10 13.09
CA ARG A 10 8.26 1.87 12.59
C ARG A 10 7.29 0.69 12.73
N THR A 11 6.67 0.60 13.90
CA THR A 11 5.60 -0.37 14.17
C THR A 11 4.45 -0.27 13.16
N SER A 12 4.09 0.93 12.72
CA SER A 12 3.01 1.13 11.74
C SER A 12 3.41 0.75 10.31
N ILE A 13 4.67 0.96 9.93
CA ILE A 13 5.21 0.47 8.64
C ILE A 13 5.22 -1.05 8.61
N ASP A 14 5.69 -1.69 9.68
CA ASP A 14 5.75 -3.15 9.78
C ASP A 14 4.35 -3.77 9.70
N LYS A 15 3.38 -3.18 10.42
CA LYS A 15 1.95 -3.55 10.30
C LYS A 15 1.43 -3.44 8.87
N ALA A 16 1.78 -2.36 8.16
CA ALA A 16 1.36 -2.17 6.78
C ALA A 16 1.99 -3.23 5.84
N ASN A 17 3.27 -3.54 6.02
CA ASN A 17 3.97 -4.59 5.25
C ASN A 17 3.38 -5.98 5.47
N GLU A 18 3.03 -6.32 6.72
CA GLU A 18 2.37 -7.58 7.05
C GLU A 18 0.96 -7.66 6.43
N ALA A 19 0.19 -6.57 6.52
CA ALA A 19 -1.13 -6.47 5.91
C ALA A 19 -1.07 -6.63 4.39
N ILE A 20 -0.10 -5.99 3.72
CA ILE A 20 0.11 -6.11 2.28
C ILE A 20 0.44 -7.56 1.92
N SER A 21 1.40 -8.19 2.61
CA SER A 21 1.82 -9.57 2.32
C SER A 21 0.66 -10.57 2.47
N SER A 22 -0.15 -10.39 3.51
CA SER A 22 -1.35 -11.18 3.76
C SER A 22 -2.41 -10.96 2.67
N LEU A 23 -2.61 -9.72 2.26
CA LEU A 23 -3.59 -9.34 1.25
C LEU A 23 -3.20 -9.82 -0.15
N ILE A 24 -1.92 -9.79 -0.53
CA ILE A 24 -1.41 -10.40 -1.77
C ILE A 24 -1.73 -11.90 -1.78
N SER A 25 -1.39 -12.59 -0.67
CA SER A 25 -1.67 -14.02 -0.52
C SER A 25 -3.16 -14.34 -0.65
N LEU A 26 -4.02 -13.56 0.00
CA LEU A 26 -5.47 -13.67 -0.14
C LEU A 26 -5.94 -13.41 -1.57
N SER A 27 -5.41 -12.36 -2.21
CA SER A 27 -5.80 -11.93 -3.56
C SER A 27 -5.49 -12.99 -4.61
N HIS A 28 -4.41 -13.77 -4.45
CA HIS A 28 -4.12 -14.90 -5.33
C HIS A 28 -5.16 -16.03 -5.28
N SER A 29 -5.93 -16.15 -4.22
CA SER A 29 -7.00 -17.15 -4.13
C SER A 29 -8.28 -16.74 -4.90
N ILE A 30 -8.38 -15.47 -5.31
CA ILE A 30 -9.59 -14.91 -5.92
C ILE A 30 -9.67 -15.29 -7.40
N LYS A 31 -10.79 -15.92 -7.79
CA LYS A 31 -11.04 -16.39 -9.16
C LYS A 31 -11.90 -15.43 -9.99
N SER A 32 -12.53 -14.44 -9.36
CA SER A 32 -13.31 -13.41 -10.04
C SER A 32 -12.44 -12.17 -10.34
N PHE A 33 -12.82 -11.38 -11.33
CA PHE A 33 -12.16 -10.10 -11.66
C PHE A 33 -10.63 -10.19 -11.79
N THR A 34 -10.10 -11.30 -12.33
CA THR A 34 -8.68 -11.64 -12.31
C THR A 34 -7.77 -10.51 -12.78
N VAL A 35 -8.12 -9.84 -13.88
CA VAL A 35 -7.33 -8.71 -14.42
C VAL A 35 -7.24 -7.56 -13.40
N LYS A 36 -8.34 -7.23 -12.71
CA LYS A 36 -8.36 -6.17 -11.70
C LYS A 36 -7.59 -6.56 -10.45
N TRP A 37 -7.71 -7.82 -10.01
CA TRP A 37 -6.93 -8.30 -8.87
C TRP A 37 -5.43 -8.35 -9.16
N GLN A 38 -5.02 -8.73 -10.38
CA GLN A 38 -3.62 -8.64 -10.79
C GLN A 38 -3.09 -7.20 -10.77
N LEU A 39 -3.91 -6.24 -11.22
CA LEU A 39 -3.57 -4.83 -11.08
C LEU A 39 -3.42 -4.42 -9.61
N ILE A 40 -4.37 -4.80 -8.74
CA ILE A 40 -4.31 -4.51 -7.30
C ILE A 40 -3.06 -5.12 -6.67
N ILE A 41 -2.72 -6.38 -6.99
CA ILE A 41 -1.50 -7.05 -6.50
C ILE A 41 -0.25 -6.26 -6.92
N THR A 42 -0.17 -5.85 -8.19
CA THR A 42 0.95 -5.00 -8.66
C THR A 42 1.06 -3.72 -7.83
N LYS A 43 -0.06 -3.07 -7.50
CA LYS A 43 -0.07 -1.85 -6.68
C LYS A 43 0.26 -2.10 -5.21
N LEU A 44 -0.08 -3.26 -4.69
CA LEU A 44 0.34 -3.70 -3.36
C LEU A 44 1.85 -3.94 -3.31
N ASP A 45 2.44 -4.57 -4.33
CA ASP A 45 3.90 -4.78 -4.42
C ASP A 45 4.67 -3.44 -4.56
N ASP A 46 4.17 -2.51 -5.39
CA ASP A 46 4.71 -1.16 -5.52
C ASP A 46 4.71 -0.45 -4.14
N LEU A 47 3.60 -0.57 -3.41
CA LEU A 47 3.42 0.03 -2.08
C LEU A 47 4.34 -0.61 -1.03
N TYR A 48 4.45 -1.94 -1.01
CA TYR A 48 5.36 -2.69 -0.14
C TYR A 48 6.81 -2.23 -0.34
N SER A 49 7.23 -2.14 -1.61
CA SER A 49 8.59 -1.69 -1.96
C SER A 49 8.87 -0.27 -1.44
N GLY A 50 7.89 0.64 -1.56
CA GLY A 50 8.00 2.00 -1.02
C GLY A 50 8.09 2.05 0.51
N LEU A 51 7.28 1.25 1.21
CA LEU A 51 7.30 1.15 2.67
C LEU A 51 8.60 0.50 3.20
N ALA A 52 9.09 -0.54 2.53
CA ALA A 52 10.36 -1.17 2.86
C ALA A 52 11.54 -0.20 2.68
N ALA A 53 11.54 0.61 1.61
CA ALA A 53 12.55 1.65 1.41
C ALA A 53 12.51 2.70 2.53
N LEU A 54 11.32 3.05 3.03
CA LEU A 54 11.13 4.00 4.11
C LEU A 54 11.62 3.48 5.46
N SER A 55 11.38 2.21 5.77
CA SER A 55 11.86 1.56 7.02
C SER A 55 13.40 1.57 7.13
N ASN A 56 14.09 1.68 6.00
CA ASN A 56 15.56 1.77 5.94
C ASN A 56 16.11 3.20 6.03
N LEU A 57 15.26 4.24 6.05
CA LEU A 57 15.70 5.63 6.22
C LEU A 57 15.89 5.95 7.71
N ASP A 58 16.91 6.76 8.04
CA ASP A 58 17.20 7.15 9.43
C ASP A 58 15.97 7.74 10.15
N ASP A 59 15.68 7.18 11.32
CA ASP A 59 14.50 7.41 12.17
C ASP A 59 14.27 8.89 12.57
N SER A 60 15.27 9.75 12.39
CA SER A 60 15.24 11.18 12.76
C SER A 60 14.36 12.07 11.87
N LYS A 61 13.73 11.52 10.82
CA LYS A 61 12.99 12.29 9.79
C LYS A 61 11.53 11.85 9.59
N HIS A 62 10.89 11.23 10.57
CA HIS A 62 9.46 10.93 10.46
C HIS A 62 8.61 12.21 10.58
N ASP A 63 8.37 12.85 9.43
CA ASP A 63 7.44 13.96 9.24
C ASP A 63 6.02 13.53 9.65
N PRO A 64 5.27 14.33 10.43
CA PRO A 64 3.85 14.09 10.70
C PRO A 64 3.01 13.81 9.45
N SER A 65 3.38 14.40 8.30
CA SER A 65 2.68 14.13 7.03
C SER A 65 2.85 12.67 6.56
N LEU A 66 3.99 12.05 6.87
CA LEU A 66 4.26 10.65 6.58
C LEU A 66 3.47 9.72 7.49
N GLN A 67 3.34 10.06 8.78
CA GLN A 67 2.48 9.29 9.69
C GLN A 67 1.02 9.31 9.25
N SER A 68 0.52 10.47 8.84
CA SER A 68 -0.83 10.60 8.27
C SER A 68 -0.99 9.75 7.00
N LEU A 69 0.03 9.70 6.14
CA LEU A 69 0.02 8.85 4.95
C LEU A 69 -0.02 7.36 5.31
N ILE A 70 0.81 6.90 6.25
CA ILE A 70 0.83 5.49 6.70
C ILE A 70 -0.52 5.09 7.30
N SER A 71 -1.13 5.97 8.10
CA SER A 71 -2.47 5.74 8.64
C SER A 71 -3.53 5.61 7.53
N THR A 72 -3.47 6.47 6.51
CA THR A 72 -4.38 6.40 5.34
C THR A 72 -4.17 5.12 4.53
N VAL A 73 -2.92 4.67 4.40
CA VAL A 73 -2.56 3.40 3.77
C VAL A 73 -3.20 2.25 4.53
N LEU A 74 -3.03 2.17 5.85
CA LEU A 74 -3.62 1.12 6.68
C LEU A 74 -5.14 1.03 6.52
N THR A 75 -5.85 2.18 6.52
CA THR A 75 -7.29 2.22 6.25
C THR A 75 -7.62 1.64 4.86
N SER A 76 -6.86 2.03 3.84
CA SER A 76 -7.09 1.54 2.48
C SER A 76 -6.81 0.03 2.34
N LEU A 77 -5.84 -0.50 3.10
CA LEU A 77 -5.57 -1.94 3.16
C LEU A 77 -6.70 -2.71 3.84
N THR A 78 -7.29 -2.15 4.90
CA THR A 78 -8.50 -2.71 5.52
C THR A 78 -9.67 -2.75 4.54
N ASP A 79 -9.94 -1.65 3.84
CA ASP A 79 -11.00 -1.60 2.83
C ASP A 79 -10.75 -2.60 1.69
N CYS A 80 -9.49 -2.73 1.25
CA CYS A 80 -9.12 -3.70 0.21
C CYS A 80 -9.29 -5.15 0.68
N TYR A 81 -8.99 -5.43 1.95
CA TYR A 81 -9.23 -6.75 2.55
C TYR A 81 -10.72 -7.10 2.55
N ASP A 82 -11.60 -6.16 2.89
CA ASP A 82 -13.05 -6.39 2.84
C ASP A 82 -13.55 -6.68 1.41
N LEU A 83 -13.02 -5.95 0.42
CA LEU A 83 -13.29 -6.24 -1.00
C LEU A 83 -12.78 -7.63 -1.42
N ALA A 84 -11.58 -8.02 -0.96
CA ALA A 84 -11.02 -9.34 -1.21
C ALA A 84 -11.90 -10.44 -0.63
N MET A 85 -12.33 -10.31 0.63
CA MET A 85 -13.23 -11.25 1.30
C MET A 85 -14.58 -11.37 0.59
N ARG A 86 -15.15 -10.25 0.12
CA ARG A 86 -16.37 -10.28 -0.70
C ARG A 86 -16.17 -11.02 -2.01
N CYS A 87 -15.01 -10.88 -2.65
CA CYS A 87 -14.69 -11.59 -3.88
C CYS A 87 -14.45 -13.09 -3.67
N VAL A 88 -13.75 -13.49 -2.60
CA VAL A 88 -13.56 -14.90 -2.20
C VAL A 88 -14.90 -15.58 -1.96
N ASN A 89 -15.79 -14.93 -1.21
CA ASN A 89 -17.10 -15.47 -0.87
C ASN A 89 -18.15 -15.30 -1.99
N ALA A 90 -17.77 -14.71 -3.13
CA ALA A 90 -18.68 -14.32 -4.20
C ALA A 90 -19.89 -13.48 -3.73
N ALA A 91 -19.71 -12.69 -2.66
CA ALA A 91 -20.73 -11.91 -1.99
C ALA A 91 -20.77 -10.46 -2.52
N TYR A 92 -21.39 -10.28 -3.68
CA TYR A 92 -21.46 -8.99 -4.37
C TYR A 92 -22.75 -8.22 -4.03
N SER A 93 -22.78 -7.57 -2.87
CA SER A 93 -23.84 -6.59 -2.55
C SER A 93 -23.87 -5.50 -3.62
N GLY A 94 -25.02 -5.31 -4.30
CA GLY A 94 -25.15 -4.35 -5.41
C GLY A 94 -24.68 -4.85 -6.79
N GLY A 95 -24.29 -6.12 -6.90
CA GLY A 95 -23.95 -6.78 -8.18
C GLY A 95 -22.51 -6.59 -8.65
N LYS A 96 -22.17 -7.23 -9.77
CA LYS A 96 -20.78 -7.29 -10.29
C LYS A 96 -20.26 -5.96 -10.84
N LEU A 97 -21.14 -5.06 -11.29
CA LEU A 97 -20.73 -3.76 -11.82
C LEU A 97 -20.28 -2.82 -10.71
N LEU A 98 -21.03 -2.78 -9.60
CA LEU A 98 -20.63 -2.02 -8.43
C LEU A 98 -19.29 -2.52 -7.88
N MET A 99 -19.13 -3.85 -7.74
CA MET A 99 -17.85 -4.43 -7.33
C MET A 99 -16.69 -4.09 -8.27
N GLN A 100 -16.92 -4.05 -9.59
CA GLN A 100 -15.88 -3.61 -10.53
C GLN A 100 -15.46 -2.16 -10.29
N SER A 101 -16.42 -1.27 -10.05
CA SER A 101 -16.13 0.13 -9.71
C SER A 101 -15.37 0.24 -8.40
N ASP A 102 -15.77 -0.51 -7.37
CA ASP A 102 -15.09 -0.54 -6.07
C ASP A 102 -13.61 -0.97 -6.25
N LEU A 103 -13.36 -2.00 -7.07
CA LEU A 103 -12.00 -2.47 -7.37
C LEU A 103 -11.17 -1.44 -8.17
N ASP A 104 -11.79 -0.71 -9.11
CA ASP A 104 -11.10 0.34 -9.87
C ASP A 104 -10.71 1.52 -8.97
N VAL A 105 -11.62 1.94 -8.09
CA VAL A 105 -11.35 2.98 -7.08
C VAL A 105 -10.23 2.51 -6.15
N MET A 106 -10.25 1.25 -5.71
CA MET A 106 -9.21 0.71 -4.84
C MET A 106 -7.84 0.69 -5.52
N ALA A 107 -7.76 0.22 -6.77
CA ALA A 107 -6.51 0.24 -7.54
C ALA A 107 -5.95 1.66 -7.69
N ALA A 108 -6.81 2.65 -7.99
CA ALA A 108 -6.39 4.06 -8.09
C ALA A 108 -5.93 4.64 -6.73
N SER A 109 -6.57 4.23 -5.63
CA SER A 109 -6.20 4.63 -4.27
C SER A 109 -4.81 4.10 -3.90
N LEU A 110 -4.56 2.80 -4.07
CA LEU A 110 -3.27 2.18 -3.80
C LEU A 110 -2.14 2.79 -4.63
N ASP A 111 -2.40 3.03 -5.92
CA ASP A 111 -1.47 3.68 -6.84
C ASP A 111 -1.14 5.14 -6.42
N ARG A 112 -2.12 5.88 -5.88
CA ARG A 112 -1.89 7.21 -5.29
C ARG A 112 -1.02 7.12 -4.03
N HIS A 113 -1.23 6.13 -3.18
CA HIS A 113 -0.42 5.91 -1.98
C HIS A 113 1.03 5.57 -2.34
N ALA A 114 1.24 4.64 -3.27
CA ALA A 114 2.57 4.27 -3.75
C ALA A 114 3.34 5.49 -4.31
N ARG A 115 2.68 6.30 -5.15
CA ARG A 115 3.26 7.57 -5.63
C ARG A 115 3.57 8.53 -4.49
N SER A 116 2.69 8.65 -3.50
CA SER A 116 2.90 9.56 -2.37
C SER A 116 4.12 9.13 -1.56
N LEU A 117 4.28 7.83 -1.26
CA LEU A 117 5.45 7.28 -0.58
C LEU A 117 6.74 7.51 -1.38
N SER A 118 6.71 7.30 -2.70
CA SER A 118 7.89 7.51 -3.55
C SER A 118 8.47 8.92 -3.43
N ARG A 119 7.63 9.93 -3.18
CA ARG A 119 8.07 11.33 -2.97
C ARG A 119 8.87 11.49 -1.68
N PHE A 120 8.53 10.76 -0.62
CA PHE A 120 9.29 10.77 0.64
C PHE A 120 10.64 10.08 0.47
N VAL A 121 10.69 8.96 -0.26
CA VAL A 121 11.93 8.22 -0.53
C VAL A 121 12.88 9.02 -1.43
N THR A 122 12.36 9.59 -2.53
CA THR A 122 13.16 10.36 -3.50
C THR A 122 13.62 11.73 -3.00
N THR A 123 12.91 12.32 -2.03
CA THR A 123 13.33 13.59 -1.39
C THR A 123 14.46 13.35 -0.37
N SER A 124 14.75 12.09 0.00
CA SER A 124 15.89 11.77 0.87
C SER A 124 17.21 11.94 0.10
N PRO A 125 18.16 12.76 0.60
CA PRO A 125 19.42 13.06 -0.10
C PRO A 125 20.37 11.85 -0.27
N ASN A 126 19.97 10.66 0.17
CA ASN A 126 20.75 9.42 0.11
C ASN A 126 20.20 8.37 -0.88
N TYR A 127 19.15 8.68 -1.65
CA TYR A 127 18.67 7.76 -2.69
C TYR A 127 19.18 8.23 -4.06
N PRO A 128 20.12 7.51 -4.71
CA PRO A 128 20.56 7.89 -6.04
C PRO A 128 19.35 7.82 -6.98
N SER A 129 19.08 8.94 -7.63
CA SER A 129 18.04 9.07 -8.63
C SER A 129 18.19 7.94 -9.66
N GLN A 130 17.17 7.08 -9.82
CA GLN A 130 17.10 6.08 -10.88
C GLN A 130 16.88 6.77 -12.24
N VAL A 131 17.79 7.65 -12.65
CA VAL A 131 17.76 8.30 -13.97
C VAL A 131 18.93 7.91 -14.88
N ASP A 132 19.80 6.98 -14.46
CA ASP A 132 20.95 6.52 -15.28
C ASP A 132 21.05 4.99 -15.45
N LEU A 133 19.92 4.27 -15.56
CA LEU A 133 19.93 2.85 -15.98
C LEU A 133 19.15 2.59 -17.28
N CYS A 134 19.34 3.48 -18.26
CA CYS A 134 19.08 3.19 -19.67
C CYS A 134 20.27 3.69 -20.50
N CYS A 135 21.33 2.89 -20.55
CA CYS A 135 22.32 2.88 -21.62
C CYS A 135 22.61 1.40 -21.93
#